data_AF-A0A6S4TA24-F1
#
_entry.id   AF-A0A6S4TA24-F1
#
_cell.length_a   1.000
_cell.length_b   1.000
_cell.length_c   1.000
_cell.angle_alpha   90.00
_cell.angle_beta   90.00
_cell.angle_gamma   90.00
#
_symmetry.space_group_name_H-M   'P 1'
#
loop_
_entity.id
_entity.type
_entity.pdbx_description
1 polymer ?
#
loop_
_entity_poly.entity_id
_entity_poly.type
_entity_poly.pdbx_seq_one_letter_code
_entity_poly.pdbx_strand_id
1 'polypeptide(L)' 'MWAGLAAVFVAFIKSRSSRKVIVTTKNNTTIHAEGLTASELERILAIAASIAVIDTGGSQPERSIDNSDGA' A
#
# COMPACT_ATOMS: atom_id res chain seq x y z
N MET A 1 -7.76 -5.96 18.56
CA MET A 1 -6.39 -6.50 18.36
C MET A 1 -5.74 -5.97 17.06
N TRP A 2 -6.15 -4.80 16.55
CA TRP A 2 -5.61 -4.26 15.30
C TRP A 2 -5.11 -2.81 15.41
N ALA A 3 -5.35 -2.15 16.55
CA ALA A 3 -4.99 -0.75 16.80
C ALA A 3 -3.52 -0.40 16.45
N GLY A 4 -2.56 -1.26 16.84
CA GLY A 4 -1.14 -1.03 16.54
C GLY A 4 -0.85 -1.05 15.03
N LEU A 5 -1.39 -2.03 14.32
CA LEU A 5 -1.20 -2.14 12.87
C LEU A 5 -1.90 -0.99 12.13
N ALA A 6 -3.09 -0.60 12.57
CA ALA A 6 -3.80 0.55 12.03
C ALA A 6 -3.00 1.85 12.17
N ALA A 7 -2.41 2.09 13.35
CA ALA A 7 -1.55 3.26 13.58
C ALA A 7 -0.33 3.27 12.64
N VAL A 8 0.31 2.11 12.45
CA VAL A 8 1.46 1.96 11.54
C VAL A 8 1.05 2.27 10.09
N PHE A 9 -0.08 1.75 9.60
CA PHE A 9 -0.52 2.02 8.24
C PHE A 9 -0.91 3.48 8.01
N VAL A 10 -1.58 4.12 8.97
CA VAL A 10 -1.88 5.55 8.89
C VAL A 10 -0.59 6.36 8.84
N ALA A 11 0.40 6.03 9.68
CA ALA A 11 1.71 6.69 9.63
C ALA A 11 2.45 6.43 8.32
N PHE A 12 2.38 5.20 7.78
CA PHE A 12 2.99 4.82 6.52
C PHE A 12 2.43 5.61 5.35
N ILE A 13 1.11 5.72 5.22
CA ILE A 13 0.44 6.52 4.18
C ILE A 13 0.81 8.00 4.32
N LYS A 14 0.75 8.54 5.54
CA LYS A 14 1.05 9.97 5.79
C LYS A 14 2.51 10.34 5.56
N SER A 15 3.44 9.39 5.70
CA SER A 15 4.86 9.66 5.54
C SER A 15 5.26 10.06 4.11
N ARG A 16 4.50 9.63 3.08
CA ARG A 16 4.76 9.97 1.68
C ARG A 16 3.51 9.78 0.83
N SER A 17 3.14 10.77 0.02
CA SER A 17 1.93 10.72 -0.82
C SER A 17 1.92 9.60 -1.88
N SER A 18 3.08 9.00 -2.18
CA SER A 18 3.18 7.84 -3.09
C SER A 18 2.82 6.51 -2.43
N ARG A 19 2.68 6.47 -1.10
CA ARG A 19 2.42 5.24 -0.37
C ARG A 19 0.92 5.00 -0.27
N LYS A 20 0.50 3.80 -0.66
CA LYS A 20 -0.89 3.34 -0.60
C LYS A 20 -0.97 2.05 0.19
N VAL A 21 -2.06 1.90 0.94
CA VAL A 21 -2.44 0.64 1.58
C VAL A 21 -3.82 0.26 1.07
N ILE A 22 -3.92 -0.98 0.58
CA ILE A 22 -5.15 -1.56 0.04
C ILE A 22 -5.47 -2.78 0.90
N VAL A 23 -6.71 -2.86 1.38
CA VAL A 23 -7.21 -4.00 2.15
C VAL A 23 -8.26 -4.72 1.33
N THR A 24 -8.09 -6.03 1.17
CA THR A 24 -9.13 -6.89 0.58
C THR A 24 -9.80 -7.66 1.70
N THR A 25 -11.12 -7.53 1.83
CA THR A 25 -11.91 -8.19 2.87
C THR A 25 -12.19 -9.65 2.49
N LYS A 26 -12.63 -10.44 3.48
CA LYS A 26 -13.09 -11.82 3.27
C LYS A 26 -14.27 -11.93 2.29
N ASN A 27 -15.01 -10.85 2.08
CA ASN A 27 -16.11 -10.76 1.12
C ASN A 27 -15.61 -10.29 -0.26
N ASN A 28 -14.30 -10.36 -0.52
CA ASN A 28 -13.66 -9.96 -1.76
C ASN A 28 -13.87 -8.47 -2.12
N THR A 29 -14.13 -7.62 -1.12
CA THR A 29 -14.26 -6.17 -1.31
C THR A 29 -12.91 -5.50 -1.08
N THR A 30 -12.52 -4.63 -2.01
CA THR A 30 -11.27 -3.86 -1.94
C THR A 30 -11.53 -2.48 -1.35
N ILE A 31 -10.76 -2.11 -0.33
CA ILE A 31 -10.85 -0.84 0.38
C ILE A 31 -9.50 -0.15 0.34
N HIS A 32 -9.48 1.10 -0.14
CA HIS A 32 -8.29 1.95 -0.09
C HIS A 32 -8.25 2.65 1.27
N ALA A 33 -7.13 2.52 1.98
CA ALA A 33 -7.00 3.07 3.34
C ALA A 33 -6.64 4.56 3.38
N GLU A 34 -6.50 5.21 2.22
CA GLU A 34 -6.25 6.66 2.12
C GLU A 34 -7.39 7.46 2.76
N GLY A 35 -7.03 8.43 3.61
CA GLY A 35 -7.98 9.29 4.31
C GLY A 35 -8.65 8.66 5.54
N LEU A 36 -8.45 7.36 5.79
CA LEU A 36 -9.03 6.70 6.95
C LEU A 36 -8.30 7.05 8.26
N THR A 37 -9.05 7.15 9.34
CA THR A 37 -8.51 7.22 10.70
C THR A 37 -8.03 5.85 11.17
N ALA A 38 -7.19 5.83 12.22
CA ALA A 38 -6.72 4.57 12.81
C ALA A 38 -7.90 3.70 13.32
N SER A 39 -8.93 4.31 13.90
CA SER A 39 -10.11 3.59 14.40
C SER A 39 -10.95 2.96 13.29
N GLU A 40 -11.10 3.64 12.16
CA GLU A 40 -11.80 3.09 10.98
C GLU A 40 -11.01 1.95 10.36
N LEU A 41 -9.70 2.16 10.18
CA LEU A 41 -8.81 1.15 9.64
C LEU A 41 -8.74 -0.08 10.57
N GLU A 42 -8.78 0.09 11.89
CA GLU A 42 -8.83 -1.02 12.83
C GLU A 42 -10.02 -1.95 12.59
N ARG A 43 -11.21 -1.38 12.35
CA ARG A 43 -12.44 -2.15 12.06
C ARG A 43 -12.34 -2.92 10.75
N ILE A 44 -11.73 -2.30 9.73
CA ILE A 44 -11.52 -2.92 8.43
C ILE A 44 -10.50 -4.06 8.51
N LEU A 45 -9.41 -3.87 9.26
CA LEU A 45 -8.39 -4.91 9.47
C LEU A 45 -8.94 -6.16 10.15
N ALA A 46 -9.95 -6.01 11.02
CA ALA A 46 -10.61 -7.15 11.67
C ALA A 46 -11.32 -8.11 10.69
N ILE A 47 -11.71 -7.62 9.50
CA ILE A 47 -12.39 -8.40 8.47
C ILE A 47 -11.53 -8.59 7.21
N ALA A 48 -10.26 -8.21 7.25
CA ALA A 48 -9.32 -8.36 6.15
C ALA A 48 -9.06 -9.84 5.86
N ALA A 49 -8.99 -10.18 4.58
CA ALA A 49 -8.43 -11.42 4.08
C ALA A 49 -6.97 -11.23 3.67
N SER A 50 -6.65 -10.10 3.05
CA SER A 50 -5.28 -9.72 2.68
C SER A 50 -5.09 -8.22 2.68
N ILE A 51 -3.82 -7.80 2.75
CA ILE A 51 -3.42 -6.40 2.79
C ILE A 51 -2.24 -6.24 1.82
N ALA A 52 -2.32 -5.24 0.95
CA ALA A 52 -1.25 -4.86 0.04
C ALA A 52 -0.75 -3.45 0.40
N VAL A 53 0.57 -3.30 0.41
CA VAL A 53 1.26 -2.04 0.68
C VAL A 53 2.09 -1.70 -0.55
N ILE A 54 1.87 -0.51 -1.11
CA ILE A 54 2.43 -0.10 -2.41
C ILE A 54 3.14 1.24 -2.23
N ASP A 55 4.37 1.36 -2.75
CA ASP A 55 5.02 2.66 -2.95
C ASP A 55 5.04 2.96 -4.44
N THR A 56 4.27 3.97 -4.87
CA THR A 56 4.22 4.40 -6.27
C THR A 56 5.36 5.36 -6.63
N GLY A 57 6.25 5.64 -5.68
CA GLY A 57 7.34 6.61 -5.80
C GLY A 57 8.59 5.98 -6.39
N GLY A 58 8.52 5.54 -7.64
CA GLY A 58 9.64 5.01 -8.38
C GLY A 58 9.22 4.31 -9.67
N SER A 59 8.94 5.09 -10.71
CA SER A 59 9.20 4.61 -12.07
C SER A 59 10.72 4.43 -12.19
N GLN A 60 11.22 3.21 -11.94
CA GLN A 60 12.44 2.84 -12.64
C GLN A 60 12.06 2.76 -14.11
N PRO A 61 12.57 3.63 -15.00
CA PRO A 61 12.66 3.21 -16.38
C PRO A 61 13.50 1.93 -16.35
N GLU A 62 12.95 0.85 -16.93
CA GLU A 62 13.78 -0.29 -17.34
C GLU A 62 15.07 0.28 -17.91
N ARG A 63 16.20 -0.11 -17.34
CA ARG A 63 17.48 0.15 -18.00
C ARG A 63 17.40 -0.57 -19.34
N SER A 64 17.05 0.16 -20.38
CA SER A 64 17.28 -0.24 -21.76
C SER A 64 18.76 -0.59 -21.84
N ILE A 65 19.05 -1.88 -21.93
CA ILE A 65 20.38 -2.39 -22.25
C ILE A 65 20.60 -1.92 -23.69
N ASP A 66 21.23 -0.76 -23.83
CA ASP A 66 21.72 -0.28 -25.11
C ASP A 66 22.90 -1.17 -25.49
N ASN A 67 22.62 -2.18 -26.31
CA ASN A 67 23.64 -3.07 -26.85
C ASN A 67 24.31 -2.38 -28.04
N SER A 68 25.02 -1.29 -27.75
CA SER A 68 25.89 -0.58 -28.68
C SER A 68 27.32 -1.07 -28.51
N ASP A 69 27.59 -2.33 -28.88
CA ASP A 69 28.95 -2.82 -29.09
C ASP A 69 29.05 -3.43 -30.50
N GLY A 70 29.68 -2.61 -31.37
CA GLY A 70 30.64 -2.99 -32.40
C GLY A 70 30.39 -4.21 -33.29
N ALA A 71 30.09 -3.93 -34.56
CA ALA A 71 30.67 -4.64 -35.70
C ALA A 71 30.86 -3.67 -36.87
#